data_AF-A0AAD8HUE8-F1
#
_entry.id   AF-A0AAD8HUE8-F1
#
_cell.length_a   1.000
_cell.length_b   1.000
_cell.length_c   1.000
_cell.angle_alpha   90.00
_cell.angle_beta   90.00
_cell.angle_gamma   90.00
#
_symmetry.space_group_name_H-M   'P 1'
#
loop_
_entity.id
_entity.type
_entity.pdbx_description
1 polymer ?
#
loop_
_entity_poly.entity_id
_entity_poly.type
_entity_poly.pdbx_seq_one_letter_code
_entity_poly.pdbx_strand_id
1 'polypeptide(L)'
;MMRGMIEGGARQGLKDSFDQFASLLSKNYRTTDPSTISNKDQMLENLQTEHQSDWDLATEYFWNFTVISTVFTAMYVFVHILLSGPKARFRKGSDHGVKAQGDGWVLTAALIEGTNLASLDSEELPDPYVVLTCNGKTRTSSMKLQTLDPQWNEILEFDATEEPPSVVDVEVFDFDGPFDQAVSLGHAM
;
A
#
# COMPACT_ATOMS: atom_id res chain seq x y z
N MET A 1 -66.92 -18.20 -10.60
CA MET A 1 -67.52 -16.86 -10.87
C MET A 1 -66.99 -15.73 -9.96
N MET A 2 -66.22 -15.99 -8.89
CA MET A 2 -65.79 -14.95 -7.91
C MET A 2 -64.40 -14.33 -8.12
N ARG A 3 -63.69 -14.59 -9.23
CA ARG A 3 -62.37 -13.95 -9.49
C ARG A 3 -62.45 -12.60 -10.23
N GLY A 4 -63.49 -12.37 -11.02
CA GLY A 4 -63.60 -11.12 -11.82
C GLY A 4 -64.03 -9.88 -11.04
N MET A 5 -64.79 -10.03 -9.95
CA MET A 5 -65.33 -8.89 -9.20
C MET A 5 -64.27 -8.18 -8.33
N ILE A 6 -63.24 -8.89 -7.87
CA ILE A 6 -62.19 -8.31 -7.01
C ILE A 6 -61.15 -7.58 -7.87
N GLU A 7 -60.81 -8.16 -9.02
CA GLU A 7 -59.80 -7.62 -9.94
C GLU A 7 -60.31 -6.35 -10.66
N GLY A 8 -61.62 -6.30 -10.97
CA GLY A 8 -62.26 -5.08 -11.49
C GLY A 8 -62.30 -3.94 -10.47
N GLY A 9 -62.57 -4.25 -9.19
CA GLY A 9 -62.62 -3.25 -8.12
C GLY A 9 -61.25 -2.63 -7.81
N ALA A 10 -60.19 -3.44 -7.74
CA ALA A 10 -58.84 -2.96 -7.46
C ALA A 10 -58.29 -2.05 -8.58
N ARG A 11 -58.53 -2.38 -9.85
CA ARG A 11 -58.13 -1.55 -11.00
C ARG A 11 -58.88 -0.21 -11.05
N GLN A 12 -60.16 -0.21 -10.68
CA GLN A 12 -60.95 1.02 -10.65
C GLN A 12 -60.47 1.98 -9.55
N GLY A 13 -60.22 1.46 -8.35
CA GLY A 13 -59.71 2.29 -7.23
C GLY A 13 -58.34 2.93 -7.51
N LEU A 14 -57.45 2.25 -8.23
CA LEU A 14 -56.16 2.81 -8.64
C LEU A 14 -56.34 3.96 -9.64
N LYS A 15 -57.28 3.83 -10.58
CA LYS A 15 -57.55 4.84 -11.60
C LYS A 15 -58.15 6.10 -11.00
N ASP A 16 -59.13 5.95 -10.11
CA ASP A 16 -59.77 7.08 -9.43
C ASP A 16 -58.78 7.84 -8.54
N SER A 17 -57.83 7.12 -7.90
CA SER A 17 -56.76 7.73 -7.10
C SER A 17 -55.79 8.56 -7.95
N PHE A 18 -55.43 8.06 -9.13
CA PHE A 18 -54.54 8.77 -10.06
C PHE A 18 -55.18 10.07 -10.57
N ASP A 19 -56.46 10.00 -10.97
CA ASP A 19 -57.19 11.17 -11.48
C ASP A 19 -57.36 12.25 -10.39
N GLN A 20 -57.59 11.83 -9.14
CA GLN A 20 -57.64 12.75 -8.00
C GLN A 20 -56.28 13.41 -7.72
N PHE A 21 -55.18 12.68 -7.88
CA PHE A 21 -53.83 13.22 -7.71
C PHE A 21 -53.46 14.21 -8.83
N ALA A 22 -53.81 13.90 -10.08
CA ALA A 22 -53.62 14.80 -11.22
C ALA A 22 -54.43 16.10 -11.08
N SER A 23 -55.64 16.00 -10.54
CA SER A 23 -56.46 17.15 -10.16
C SER A 23 -55.77 18.04 -9.13
N LEU A 24 -55.15 17.46 -8.09
CA LEU A 24 -54.45 18.22 -7.06
C LEU A 24 -53.17 18.89 -7.59
N LEU A 25 -52.41 18.21 -8.46
CA LEU A 25 -51.22 18.78 -9.08
C LEU A 25 -51.55 19.98 -9.96
N SER A 26 -52.59 19.87 -10.81
CA SER A 26 -52.96 20.97 -11.70
C SER A 26 -53.46 22.21 -10.94
N LYS A 27 -54.08 22.02 -9.77
CA LYS A 27 -54.54 23.10 -8.90
C LYS A 27 -53.39 23.85 -8.20
N ASN A 28 -52.27 23.18 -7.91
CA ASN A 28 -51.12 23.79 -7.22
C ASN A 28 -50.05 24.39 -8.16
N TYR A 29 -50.04 24.01 -9.44
CA TYR A 29 -49.05 24.51 -10.41
C TYR A 29 -49.40 25.89 -11.00
N ARG A 30 -50.68 26.31 -10.94
CA ARG A 30 -51.12 27.54 -11.62
C ARG A 30 -51.18 28.76 -10.69
N THR A 31 -50.03 29.15 -10.14
CA THR A 31 -49.78 30.52 -9.66
C THR A 31 -48.27 30.76 -9.56
N THR A 32 -47.65 31.13 -10.68
CA THR A 32 -46.36 31.84 -10.66
C THR A 32 -46.50 33.04 -11.57
N ASP A 33 -46.61 34.22 -10.97
CA ASP A 33 -46.66 35.50 -11.67
C ASP A 33 -45.41 35.71 -12.54
N PRO A 34 -45.57 36.31 -13.73
CA PRO A 34 -44.47 36.50 -14.69
C PRO A 34 -43.32 37.39 -14.18
N SER A 35 -43.49 38.12 -13.08
CA SER A 35 -42.43 38.94 -12.45
C SER A 35 -41.42 38.15 -11.61
N THR A 36 -41.75 36.92 -11.18
CA THR A 36 -40.84 36.07 -10.40
C THR A 36 -39.92 35.22 -11.28
N ILE A 37 -40.35 34.94 -12.52
CA ILE A 37 -39.56 34.16 -13.51
C ILE A 37 -38.33 34.97 -13.94
N SER A 38 -38.51 36.27 -14.24
CA SER A 38 -37.40 37.16 -14.65
C SER A 38 -36.28 37.28 -13.63
N ASN A 39 -36.58 37.32 -12.33
CA ASN A 39 -35.55 37.41 -11.27
C ASN A 39 -34.80 36.09 -11.09
N LYS A 40 -35.47 34.95 -11.28
CA LYS A 40 -34.83 33.63 -11.16
C LYS A 40 -33.88 33.37 -12.31
N ASP A 41 -34.27 33.73 -13.53
CA ASP A 41 -33.40 33.57 -14.71
C ASP A 41 -32.17 34.48 -14.59
N GLN A 42 -32.34 35.71 -14.11
CA GLN A 42 -31.24 36.64 -13.88
C GLN A 42 -30.31 36.21 -12.72
N MET A 43 -30.85 35.60 -11.67
CA MET A 43 -30.03 35.01 -10.59
C MET A 43 -29.30 33.73 -11.03
N LEU A 44 -29.93 32.92 -11.88
CA LEU A 44 -29.29 31.75 -12.49
C LEU A 44 -28.14 32.16 -13.41
N GLU A 45 -28.30 33.23 -14.18
CA GLU A 45 -27.25 33.77 -15.04
C GLU A 45 -26.06 34.26 -14.22
N ASN A 46 -26.29 35.02 -13.13
CA ASN A 46 -25.23 35.46 -12.23
C ASN A 46 -24.50 34.28 -11.54
N LEU A 47 -25.25 33.28 -11.06
CA LEU A 47 -24.66 32.08 -10.44
C LEU A 47 -23.90 31.22 -11.46
N GLN A 48 -24.39 31.12 -12.68
CA GLN A 48 -23.69 30.43 -13.76
C GLN A 48 -22.40 31.15 -14.14
N THR A 49 -22.41 32.49 -14.20
CA THR A 49 -21.20 33.27 -14.49
C THR A 49 -20.16 33.15 -13.38
N GLU A 50 -20.55 33.14 -12.11
CA GLU A 50 -19.64 32.98 -10.96
C GLU A 50 -19.06 31.56 -10.89
N HIS A 51 -19.93 30.55 -11.03
CA HIS A 51 -19.51 29.15 -11.09
C HIS A 51 -18.55 28.92 -12.26
N GLN A 52 -18.86 29.45 -13.45
CA GLN A 52 -17.99 29.32 -14.62
C GLN A 52 -16.64 30.00 -14.44
N SER A 53 -16.56 31.16 -13.75
CA SER A 53 -15.28 31.79 -13.42
C SER A 53 -14.47 31.01 -12.39
N ASP A 54 -15.11 30.39 -11.40
CA ASP A 54 -14.41 29.60 -10.37
C ASP A 54 -13.81 28.32 -10.95
N TRP A 55 -14.51 27.65 -11.88
CA TRP A 55 -13.95 26.49 -12.59
C TRP A 55 -12.82 26.88 -13.53
N ASP A 56 -12.85 28.08 -14.13
CA ASP A 56 -11.78 28.55 -15.02
C ASP A 56 -10.52 28.91 -14.21
N LEU A 57 -10.70 29.57 -13.05
CA LEU A 57 -9.63 29.84 -12.10
C LEU A 57 -9.02 28.55 -11.52
N ALA A 58 -9.86 27.57 -11.20
CA ALA A 58 -9.41 26.24 -10.80
C ALA A 58 -8.67 25.55 -11.94
N THR A 59 -9.17 25.62 -13.17
CA THR A 59 -8.52 25.01 -14.35
C THR A 59 -7.16 25.65 -14.61
N GLU A 60 -7.01 26.96 -14.48
CA GLU A 60 -5.73 27.68 -14.61
C GLU A 60 -4.74 27.31 -13.49
N TYR A 61 -5.22 27.18 -12.24
CA TYR A 61 -4.42 26.73 -11.10
C TYR A 61 -3.96 25.27 -11.27
N PHE A 62 -4.86 24.38 -11.68
CA PHE A 62 -4.59 22.97 -11.91
C PHE A 62 -3.79 22.71 -13.20
N TRP A 63 -3.74 23.66 -14.14
CA TRP A 63 -2.88 23.61 -15.34
C TRP A 63 -1.52 24.28 -15.14
N ASN A 64 -1.13 24.62 -13.91
CA ASN A 64 0.26 25.00 -13.65
C ASN A 64 1.14 23.74 -13.72
N PHE A 65 1.80 23.56 -14.87
CA PHE A 65 2.74 22.46 -15.14
C PHE A 65 3.71 22.20 -13.98
N THR A 66 4.07 23.26 -13.25
CA THR A 66 4.93 23.20 -12.06
C THR A 66 4.33 22.33 -10.96
N VAL A 67 3.05 22.52 -10.62
CA VAL A 67 2.37 21.78 -9.54
C VAL A 67 2.18 20.32 -9.94
N ILE A 68 1.81 20.08 -11.20
CA ILE A 68 1.70 18.73 -11.73
C ILE A 68 3.07 18.04 -11.66
N SER A 69 4.12 18.68 -12.17
CA SER A 69 5.49 18.16 -12.17
C SER A 69 6.01 17.86 -10.77
N THR A 70 5.73 18.71 -9.78
CA THR A 70 6.16 18.46 -8.40
C THR A 70 5.42 17.28 -7.78
N VAL A 71 4.13 17.12 -8.04
CA VAL A 71 3.36 15.95 -7.57
C VAL A 71 3.86 14.67 -8.24
N PHE A 72 4.10 14.67 -9.55
CA PHE A 72 4.66 13.53 -10.26
C PHE A 72 6.08 13.19 -9.80
N THR A 73 6.91 14.19 -9.54
CA THR A 73 8.27 14.00 -9.01
C THR A 73 8.22 13.44 -7.59
N ALA A 74 7.35 13.98 -6.72
CA ALA A 74 7.17 13.47 -5.36
C ALA A 74 6.64 12.04 -5.36
N MET A 75 5.66 11.72 -6.22
CA MET A 75 5.15 10.37 -6.40
C MET A 75 6.22 9.43 -6.95
N TYR A 76 7.01 9.87 -7.93
CA TYR A 76 8.13 9.09 -8.46
C TYR A 76 9.17 8.80 -7.37
N VAL A 77 9.56 9.79 -6.58
CA VAL A 77 10.49 9.62 -5.47
C VAL A 77 9.89 8.70 -4.40
N PHE A 78 8.61 8.84 -4.07
CA PHE A 78 7.92 7.97 -3.11
C PHE A 78 7.85 6.52 -3.59
N VAL A 79 7.46 6.29 -4.85
CA VAL A 79 7.47 4.98 -5.49
C VAL A 79 8.90 4.43 -5.58
N HIS A 80 9.88 5.27 -5.88
CA HIS A 80 11.29 4.89 -5.89
C HIS A 80 11.79 4.54 -4.48
N ILE A 81 11.34 5.20 -3.42
CA ILE A 81 11.65 4.86 -2.03
C ILE A 81 10.99 3.53 -1.63
N LEU A 82 9.73 3.31 -2.01
CA LEU A 82 9.03 2.05 -1.76
C LEU A 82 9.64 0.87 -2.54
N LEU A 83 10.01 1.08 -3.80
CA LEU A 83 10.67 0.07 -4.64
C LEU A 83 12.16 -0.09 -4.34
N SER A 84 12.80 0.96 -3.80
CA SER A 84 14.16 0.92 -3.25
C SER A 84 14.16 0.59 -1.76
N GLY A 85 13.05 0.06 -1.24
CA GLY A 85 13.03 -0.65 0.02
C GLY A 85 14.28 -1.53 0.09
N PRO A 86 14.92 -1.62 1.27
CA PRO A 86 16.25 -2.14 1.43
C PRO A 86 16.35 -3.42 0.62
N LYS A 87 17.42 -3.52 -0.14
CA LYS A 87 17.88 -4.79 -0.68
C LYS A 87 18.24 -5.69 0.52
N ALA A 88 17.26 -6.06 1.36
CA ALA A 88 17.17 -7.39 1.89
C ALA A 88 17.27 -8.24 0.64
N ARG A 89 18.51 -8.65 0.36
CA ARG A 89 18.82 -9.46 -0.79
C ARG A 89 18.03 -10.72 -0.54
N PHE A 90 16.84 -10.80 -1.12
CA PHE A 90 16.20 -12.06 -1.41
C PHE A 90 17.03 -12.71 -2.53
N ARG A 91 18.30 -13.03 -2.21
CA ARG A 91 19.10 -13.98 -2.95
C ARG A 91 18.47 -15.30 -2.58
N LYS A 92 17.45 -15.66 -3.35
CA LYS A 92 17.13 -17.06 -3.59
C LYS A 92 18.47 -17.71 -3.93
N GLY A 93 18.94 -18.61 -3.05
CA GLY A 93 20.12 -19.42 -3.27
C GLY A 93 20.09 -19.90 -4.72
N SER A 94 21.05 -19.43 -5.50
CA SER A 94 21.30 -19.97 -6.82
C SER A 94 22.59 -20.72 -6.65
N ASP A 95 22.45 -22.03 -6.68
CA ASP A 95 23.35 -23.07 -6.19
C ASP A 95 24.52 -23.30 -7.15
N HIS A 96 25.06 -22.22 -7.70
CA HIS A 96 26.29 -22.27 -8.45
C HIS A 96 27.41 -22.00 -7.46
N GLY A 97 27.81 -23.09 -6.79
CA GLY A 97 28.89 -23.12 -5.81
C GLY A 97 30.02 -22.21 -6.26
N VAL A 98 30.38 -21.28 -5.38
CA VAL A 98 31.48 -20.36 -5.61
C VAL A 98 32.74 -21.21 -5.73
N LYS A 99 33.17 -21.47 -6.96
CA LYS A 99 34.52 -22.01 -7.19
C LYS A 99 35.47 -20.93 -6.71
N ALA A 100 36.31 -21.23 -5.72
CA ALA A 100 37.41 -20.37 -5.32
C ALA A 100 38.10 -19.88 -6.60
N GLN A 101 38.21 -18.57 -6.78
CA GLN A 101 38.86 -18.00 -7.94
C GLN A 101 40.39 -18.09 -7.75
N GLY A 102 40.92 -19.31 -7.52
CA GLY A 102 42.34 -19.57 -7.24
C GLY A 102 42.60 -20.64 -6.16
N ASP A 103 43.84 -20.72 -5.66
CA ASP A 103 44.32 -21.64 -4.60
C ASP A 103 43.90 -21.19 -3.18
N GLY A 104 42.65 -20.75 -3.03
CA GLY A 104 42.14 -20.11 -1.82
C GLY A 104 41.27 -21.00 -0.93
N TRP A 105 40.87 -20.47 0.23
CA TRP A 105 39.92 -21.13 1.12
C TRP A 105 38.48 -20.74 0.78
N VAL A 106 37.55 -21.67 0.99
CA VAL A 106 36.10 -21.41 0.94
C VAL A 106 35.53 -21.82 2.29
N LEU A 107 34.79 -20.90 2.92
CA LEU A 107 34.00 -21.21 4.12
C LEU A 107 32.55 -21.35 3.70
N THR A 108 31.98 -22.51 3.97
CA THR A 108 30.56 -22.81 3.74
C THR A 108 29.87 -22.93 5.10
N ALA A 109 29.01 -21.97 5.43
CA ALA A 109 28.21 -21.98 6.64
C ALA A 109 26.79 -22.46 6.33
N ALA A 110 26.34 -23.52 6.99
CA ALA A 110 24.96 -23.96 6.93
C ALA A 110 24.17 -23.32 8.10
N LEU A 111 23.33 -22.34 7.78
CA LEU A 111 22.45 -21.68 8.72
C LEU A 111 21.10 -22.41 8.75
N ILE A 112 20.82 -23.10 9.86
CA ILE A 112 19.65 -23.98 9.96
C ILE A 112 18.47 -23.22 10.57
N GLU A 113 18.52 -22.95 11.87
CA GLU A 113 17.40 -22.42 12.65
C GLU A 113 17.88 -21.62 13.87
N GLY A 114 16.98 -20.79 14.40
CA GLY A 114 17.09 -20.16 15.71
C GLY A 114 15.91 -20.61 16.56
N THR A 115 16.08 -20.60 17.88
CA THR A 115 15.01 -20.95 18.83
C THR A 115 14.96 -19.95 19.97
N ASN A 116 13.74 -19.58 20.35
CA ASN A 116 13.47 -18.69 21.48
C ASN A 116 14.32 -17.40 21.43
N LEU A 117 14.31 -16.72 20.29
CA LEU A 117 14.96 -15.42 20.15
C LEU A 117 14.38 -14.39 21.11
N ALA A 118 15.19 -13.41 21.50
CA ALA A 118 14.69 -12.29 22.29
C ALA A 118 13.71 -11.46 21.45
N SER A 119 12.58 -11.06 22.03
CA SER A 119 11.76 -9.97 21.50
C SER A 119 11.93 -8.75 22.40
N LEU A 120 12.02 -7.56 21.80
CA LEU A 120 12.08 -6.31 22.57
C LEU A 120 10.71 -5.95 23.14
N ASP A 121 9.65 -6.19 22.36
CA ASP A 121 8.28 -5.93 22.74
C ASP A 121 7.52 -7.24 22.94
N SER A 122 6.66 -7.28 23.96
CA SER A 122 5.89 -8.48 24.30
C SER A 122 4.70 -8.72 23.36
N GLU A 123 4.35 -7.73 22.56
CA GLU A 123 3.19 -7.76 21.65
C GLU A 123 3.61 -7.96 20.17
N GLU A 124 4.89 -7.76 19.84
CA GLU A 124 5.43 -7.85 18.49
C GLU A 124 6.47 -8.97 18.38
N LEU A 125 6.35 -9.78 17.33
CA LEU A 125 7.31 -10.83 17.04
C LEU A 125 8.39 -10.27 16.11
N PRO A 126 9.67 -10.59 16.35
CA PRO A 126 10.76 -10.07 15.56
C PRO A 126 10.72 -10.61 14.13
N ASP A 127 11.39 -9.90 13.23
CA ASP A 127 11.71 -10.29 11.85
C ASP A 127 13.19 -10.70 11.74
N PRO A 128 13.62 -11.84 12.33
CA PRO A 128 15.03 -12.14 12.50
C PRO A 128 15.79 -12.44 11.20
N TYR A 129 17.01 -11.93 11.12
CA TYR A 129 18.02 -12.30 10.13
C TYR A 129 19.41 -12.39 10.76
N VAL A 130 20.31 -13.16 10.14
CA VAL A 130 21.66 -13.40 10.65
C VAL A 130 22.69 -12.77 9.74
N VAL A 131 23.64 -12.07 10.35
CA VAL A 131 24.82 -11.50 9.72
C VAL A 131 26.03 -12.30 10.19
N LEU A 132 26.70 -12.95 9.25
CA LEU A 132 27.94 -13.68 9.52
C LEU A 132 29.11 -12.91 8.92
N THR A 133 30.13 -12.63 9.72
CA THR A 133 31.34 -11.92 9.30
C THR A 133 32.57 -12.79 9.55
N CYS A 134 33.36 -13.01 8.51
CA CYS A 134 34.61 -13.78 8.57
C CYS A 134 35.70 -12.99 7.86
N ASN A 135 36.82 -12.73 8.54
CA ASN A 135 37.97 -11.96 8.01
C ASN A 135 37.54 -10.64 7.31
N GLY A 136 36.60 -9.90 7.92
CA GLY A 136 36.08 -8.64 7.37
C GLY A 136 35.10 -8.78 6.20
N LYS A 137 34.79 -10.00 5.73
CA LYS A 137 33.77 -10.27 4.71
C LYS A 137 32.47 -10.70 5.37
N THR A 138 31.37 -10.03 5.03
CA THR A 138 30.05 -10.28 5.61
C THR A 138 29.09 -10.97 4.63
N ARG A 139 28.29 -11.90 5.14
CA ARG A 139 27.14 -12.52 4.46
C ARG A 139 25.91 -12.39 5.35
N THR A 140 24.76 -12.16 4.74
CA THR A 140 23.48 -11.98 5.43
C THR A 140 22.52 -13.05 4.95
N SER A 141 21.77 -13.66 5.87
CA SER A 141 20.70 -14.60 5.56
C SER A 141 19.47 -13.89 4.97
N SER A 142 18.47 -14.68 4.55
CA SER A 142 17.12 -14.14 4.41
C SER A 142 16.52 -13.79 5.78
N MET A 143 15.58 -12.84 5.73
CA MET A 143 14.77 -12.44 6.86
C MET A 143 13.57 -13.37 7.00
N LYS A 144 13.24 -13.76 8.23
CA LYS A 144 12.01 -14.51 8.53
C LYS A 144 11.07 -13.58 9.26
N LEU A 145 9.82 -13.54 8.83
CA LEU A 145 8.85 -12.59 9.37
C LEU A 145 8.19 -13.15 10.63
N GLN A 146 8.07 -12.31 11.65
CA GLN A 146 7.26 -12.47 12.85
C GLN A 146 7.44 -13.84 13.51
N THR A 147 8.66 -14.16 13.94
CA THR A 147 8.97 -15.46 14.55
C THR A 147 10.12 -15.41 15.55
N LEU A 148 9.94 -16.08 16.70
CA LEU A 148 11.01 -16.32 17.68
C LEU A 148 11.81 -17.59 17.37
N ASP A 149 11.30 -18.43 16.48
CA ASP A 149 11.89 -19.72 16.08
C ASP A 149 12.11 -19.76 14.56
N PRO A 150 12.98 -18.88 14.00
CA PRO A 150 13.19 -18.80 12.56
C PRO A 150 13.83 -20.05 11.98
N GLN A 151 13.38 -20.41 10.78
CA GLN A 151 13.91 -21.51 9.97
C GLN A 151 14.53 -20.93 8.70
N TRP A 152 15.86 -20.84 8.65
CA TRP A 152 16.58 -20.34 7.48
C TRP A 152 16.81 -21.44 6.46
N ASN A 153 17.45 -22.53 6.88
CA ASN A 153 17.86 -23.63 6.01
C ASN A 153 18.65 -23.11 4.78
N GLU A 154 19.62 -22.24 5.04
CA GLU A 154 20.40 -21.53 4.05
C GLU A 154 21.88 -21.94 4.09
N ILE A 155 22.52 -21.93 2.92
CA ILE A 155 23.96 -22.12 2.81
C ILE A 155 24.58 -20.79 2.41
N LEU A 156 25.48 -20.28 3.25
CA LEU A 156 26.18 -19.02 3.08
C LEU A 156 27.67 -19.30 2.81
N GLU A 157 28.11 -19.00 1.59
CA GLU A 157 29.49 -19.23 1.17
C GLU A 157 30.31 -17.93 1.18
N PHE A 158 31.48 -17.99 1.82
CA PHE A 158 32.48 -16.94 1.84
C PHE A 158 33.65 -17.32 0.96
N ASP A 159 34.06 -16.38 0.13
CA ASP A 159 35.34 -16.45 -0.56
C ASP A 159 36.43 -15.98 0.42
N ALA A 160 37.20 -16.92 0.97
CA ALA A 160 38.32 -16.68 1.88
C ALA A 160 39.67 -16.93 1.16
N THR A 161 39.76 -16.47 -0.09
CA THR A 161 40.97 -16.64 -0.93
C THR A 161 42.22 -15.95 -0.40
N GLU A 162 42.09 -14.82 0.30
CA GLU A 162 43.24 -14.02 0.74
C GLU A 162 43.86 -14.52 2.06
N GLU A 163 43.02 -14.96 3.00
CA GLU A 163 43.44 -15.41 4.33
C GLU A 163 42.60 -16.59 4.80
N PRO A 164 43.19 -17.58 5.51
CA PRO A 164 42.43 -18.70 6.04
C PRO A 164 41.34 -18.22 7.00
N PRO A 165 40.13 -18.83 6.99
CA PRO A 165 39.07 -18.47 7.91
C PRO A 165 39.54 -18.72 9.35
N SER A 166 39.51 -17.67 10.18
CA SER A 166 40.06 -17.70 11.55
C SER A 166 38.94 -17.72 12.60
N VAL A 167 38.13 -16.67 12.65
CA VAL A 167 36.99 -16.49 13.55
C VAL A 167 35.78 -16.06 12.72
N VAL A 168 34.62 -16.63 13.02
CA VAL A 168 33.35 -16.29 12.39
C VAL A 168 32.48 -15.60 13.42
N ASP A 169 32.28 -14.31 13.21
CA ASP A 169 31.38 -13.49 13.99
C ASP A 169 29.95 -13.71 13.48
N VAL A 170 29.02 -13.99 14.39
CA VAL A 170 27.62 -14.26 14.09
C VAL A 170 26.77 -13.33 14.92
N GLU A 171 25.98 -12.49 14.26
CA GLU A 171 25.06 -11.58 14.92
C GLU A 171 23.66 -11.74 14.34
N VAL A 172 22.67 -11.81 15.23
CA VAL A 172 21.25 -11.92 14.89
C VAL A 172 20.61 -10.56 15.10
N PHE A 173 19.83 -10.11 14.13
CA PHE A 173 19.17 -8.81 14.15
C PHE A 173 17.67 -8.96 13.94
N ASP A 174 16.92 -8.02 14.52
CA ASP A 174 15.52 -7.74 14.23
C ASP A 174 15.41 -6.65 13.15
N PHE A 175 14.47 -6.82 12.23
CA PHE A 175 14.20 -5.84 11.17
C PHE A 175 12.85 -5.16 11.43
N ASP A 176 12.90 -3.94 11.97
CA ASP A 176 11.69 -3.17 12.28
C ASP A 176 11.20 -2.30 11.11
N GLY A 177 11.98 -2.22 10.02
CA GLY A 177 11.61 -1.47 8.83
C GLY A 177 12.78 -0.78 8.13
N PRO A 178 12.52 -0.16 6.97
CA PRO A 178 13.55 0.48 6.15
C PRO A 178 14.06 1.82 6.73
N PHE A 179 13.34 2.41 7.69
CA PHE A 179 13.67 3.68 8.32
C PHE A 179 14.24 3.51 9.73
N ASP A 180 14.17 2.28 10.25
CA ASP A 180 14.58 1.95 11.60
C ASP A 180 15.98 1.31 11.59
N GLN A 181 16.69 1.46 12.70
CA GLN A 181 17.99 0.84 12.88
C GLN A 181 17.78 -0.59 13.37
N ALA A 182 18.34 -1.56 12.65
CA ALA A 182 18.25 -2.96 13.04
C ALA A 182 18.73 -3.19 14.48
N VAL A 183 17.94 -3.91 15.26
CA VAL A 183 18.21 -4.16 16.68
C VAL A 183 18.92 -5.50 16.83
N SER A 184 20.04 -5.53 17.53
CA SER A 184 20.77 -6.78 17.78
C SER A 184 20.03 -7.63 18.82
N LEU A 185 19.67 -8.86 18.45
CA LEU A 185 19.00 -9.85 19.30
C LEU A 185 19.99 -10.80 19.99
N GLY A 186 21.21 -10.92 19.46
CA GLY A 186 22.24 -11.79 20.03
C GLY A 186 23.48 -11.89 19.16
N HIS A 187 24.60 -12.25 19.79
CA HIS A 187 25.92 -12.28 19.15
C HIS A 187 26.78 -13.44 19.66
N ALA A 188 27.58 -14.04 18.77
CA ALA A 188 28.54 -15.10 19.07
C ALA A 188 29.80 -14.97 18.20
N MET A 189 30.95 -15.39 18.73
CA MET A 189 32.26 -15.41 18.08
C MET A 189 33.01 -16.71 18.34
#